data_AF-A0A7J5C253-F1
#
_entry.id   AF-A0A7J5C253-F1
#
_cell.length_a   1.000
_cell.length_b   1.000
_cell.length_c   1.000
_cell.angle_alpha   90.00
_cell.angle_beta   90.00
_cell.angle_gamma   90.00
#
_symmetry.space_group_name_H-M   'P 1'
#
loop_
_entity.id
_entity.type
_entity.pdbx_description
1 polymer ?
#
loop_
_entity_poly.entity_id
_entity_poly.type
_entity_poly.pdbx_seq_one_letter_code
_entity_poly.pdbx_strand_id
1 'polypeptide(L)'
;AAALLAARARPAPTRRNRITSVWVLLAAVAPELDEWAAYFAAGASKRAAAEAGIPRVVTAREADDLLRAAEEFVTVVETALGLAHQPALDEPHRPLRLGVPDATPEPGAAAA
;
A
#
# COMPACT_ATOMS: atom_id res chain seq x y z
N ALA A 1 -3.88 4.97 -1.72
CA ALA A 1 -5.30 5.11 -2.17
C ALA A 1 -6.32 4.60 -1.14
N ALA A 2 -6.32 3.31 -0.75
CA ALA A 2 -7.33 2.78 0.18
C ALA A 2 -7.42 3.52 1.53
N ALA A 3 -6.29 4.01 2.06
CA ALA A 3 -6.26 4.83 3.27
C ALA A 3 -7.08 6.13 3.15
N LEU A 4 -6.99 6.84 2.01
CA LEU A 4 -7.81 8.04 1.77
C LEU A 4 -9.28 7.70 1.65
N LEU A 5 -9.62 6.60 0.97
CA LEU A 5 -11.00 6.12 0.91
C LEU A 5 -11.51 5.79 2.32
N ALA A 6 -10.75 5.09 3.14
CA ALA A 6 -11.15 4.80 4.52
C ALA A 6 -11.27 6.07 5.39
N ALA A 7 -10.38 7.05 5.20
CA ALA A 7 -10.38 8.29 5.98
C ALA A 7 -11.48 9.27 5.57
N ARG A 8 -11.84 9.33 4.27
CA ARG A 8 -12.70 10.37 3.71
C ARG A 8 -14.03 9.87 3.16
N ALA A 9 -14.12 8.60 2.76
CA ALA A 9 -15.39 8.08 2.25
C ALA A 9 -16.40 7.99 3.39
N ARG A 10 -17.56 8.59 3.19
CA ARG A 10 -18.72 8.39 4.06
C ARG A 10 -19.49 7.18 3.53
N PRO A 11 -19.57 6.06 4.27
CA PRO A 11 -20.33 4.90 3.81
C PRO A 11 -21.82 5.30 3.70
N ALA A 12 -22.31 5.46 2.48
CA ALA A 12 -23.74 5.62 2.24
C ALA A 12 -24.39 4.22 2.30
N PRO A 13 -25.53 4.06 2.98
CA PRO A 13 -26.27 2.81 2.98
C PRO A 13 -26.99 2.65 1.63
N THR A 14 -26.26 2.28 0.58
CA THR A 14 -26.87 2.02 -0.73
C THR A 14 -26.46 0.68 -1.30
N ARG A 15 -27.49 0.06 -1.87
CA ARG A 15 -27.58 -1.21 -2.59
C ARG A 15 -26.29 -1.57 -3.34
N ARG A 16 -25.79 -2.78 -3.06
CA ARG A 16 -24.75 -3.55 -3.78
C ARG A 16 -24.43 -2.95 -5.17
N ASN A 17 -23.56 -1.94 -5.20
CA ASN A 17 -23.21 -1.23 -6.41
C ASN A 17 -22.28 -2.11 -7.24
N ARG A 18 -22.28 -1.93 -8.56
CA ARG A 18 -21.37 -2.61 -9.50
C ARG A 18 -19.93 -2.49 -8.98
N ILE A 19 -19.04 -3.42 -9.34
CA ILE A 19 -17.62 -3.36 -9.02
C ILE A 19 -17.06 -2.06 -9.61
N THR A 20 -17.00 -1.00 -8.81
CA THR A 20 -16.41 0.29 -9.16
C THR A 20 -14.94 0.22 -8.82
N SER A 21 -14.07 0.59 -9.76
CA SER A 21 -12.64 0.57 -9.51
C SER A 21 -12.26 1.56 -8.41
N VAL A 22 -11.23 1.22 -7.63
CA VAL A 22 -10.73 2.05 -6.53
C VAL A 22 -10.35 3.47 -7.00
N TRP A 23 -9.88 3.61 -8.25
CA TRP A 23 -9.50 4.87 -8.86
C TRP A 23 -10.71 5.77 -9.16
N VAL A 24 -11.82 5.19 -9.63
CA VAL A 24 -13.08 5.92 -9.84
C VAL A 24 -13.64 6.42 -8.51
N LEU A 25 -13.50 5.63 -7.44
CA LEU A 25 -13.90 6.07 -6.10
C LEU A 25 -12.99 7.17 -5.55
N LEU A 26 -11.68 7.10 -5.84
CA LEU A 26 -10.71 8.09 -5.39
C LEU A 26 -11.03 9.49 -5.93
N ALA A 27 -11.30 9.60 -7.23
CA ALA A 27 -11.71 10.84 -7.89
C ALA A 27 -12.93 11.50 -7.22
N ALA A 28 -13.88 10.69 -6.72
CA ALA A 28 -15.08 11.18 -6.05
C ALA A 28 -14.82 11.67 -4.61
N VAL A 29 -13.89 11.06 -3.87
CA VAL A 29 -13.62 11.39 -2.46
C VAL A 29 -12.48 12.38 -2.25
N ALA A 30 -11.60 12.52 -3.23
CA ALA A 30 -10.44 13.39 -3.23
C ALA A 30 -10.23 13.91 -4.67
N PRO A 31 -11.06 14.87 -5.12
CA PRO A 31 -10.97 15.42 -6.47
C PRO A 31 -9.63 16.10 -6.76
N GLU A 32 -8.89 16.53 -5.74
CA GLU A 32 -7.51 16.99 -5.87
C GLU A 32 -6.53 15.89 -6.35
N LEU A 33 -6.94 14.62 -6.29
CA LEU A 33 -6.17 13.47 -6.78
C LEU A 33 -6.76 12.87 -8.07
N ASP A 34 -7.65 13.59 -8.76
CA ASP A 34 -8.30 13.10 -9.98
C ASP A 34 -7.29 12.82 -11.10
N GLU A 35 -6.27 13.66 -11.23
CA GLU A 35 -5.17 13.46 -12.18
C GLU A 35 -4.42 12.14 -11.92
N TRP A 36 -4.12 11.85 -10.66
CA TRP A 36 -3.52 10.58 -10.24
C TRP A 36 -4.46 9.40 -10.49
N ALA A 37 -5.76 9.56 -10.19
CA ALA A 37 -6.76 8.53 -10.44
C ALA A 37 -6.87 8.18 -11.93
N ALA A 38 -6.88 9.18 -12.81
CA ALA A 38 -6.91 9.02 -14.25
C ALA A 38 -5.63 8.32 -14.77
N TYR A 39 -4.46 8.74 -14.28
CA TYR A 39 -3.18 8.16 -14.65
C TYR A 39 -3.11 6.65 -14.34
N PHE A 40 -3.45 6.24 -13.11
CA PHE A 40 -3.40 4.82 -12.73
C PHE A 40 -4.52 3.98 -13.36
N ALA A 41 -5.67 4.58 -13.65
CA ALA A 41 -6.75 3.92 -14.38
C ALA A 41 -6.34 3.61 -15.83
N ALA A 42 -5.67 4.56 -16.52
CA ALA A 42 -5.19 4.37 -17.88
C ALA A 42 -4.17 3.22 -18.00
N GLY A 43 -3.31 3.04 -16.98
CA GLY A 43 -2.34 1.94 -16.91
C GLY A 43 -2.92 0.58 -16.48
N ALA A 44 -4.17 0.53 -15.99
CA ALA A 44 -4.70 -0.66 -15.34
C ALA A 44 -4.88 -1.85 -16.27
N SER A 45 -5.36 -1.65 -17.49
CA SER A 45 -5.56 -2.72 -18.47
C SER A 45 -4.24 -3.32 -18.96
N LYS A 46 -3.19 -2.49 -19.14
CA LYS A 46 -1.85 -2.97 -19.51
C LYS A 46 -1.22 -3.80 -18.40
N ARG A 47 -1.38 -3.38 -17.13
CA ARG A 47 -0.91 -4.14 -15.96
C ARG A 47 -1.64 -5.47 -15.82
N ALA A 48 -2.96 -5.49 -15.98
CA ALA A 48 -3.74 -6.73 -15.95
C ALA A 48 -3.31 -7.71 -17.06
N ALA A 49 -2.99 -7.20 -18.25
CA ALA A 49 -2.44 -8.00 -19.34
C ALA A 49 -1.03 -8.53 -19.04
N ALA A 50 -0.18 -7.73 -18.39
CA ALA A 50 1.14 -8.16 -17.92
C ALA A 50 1.04 -9.22 -16.80
N GLU A 51 0.14 -9.05 -15.83
CA GLU A 51 -0.16 -10.02 -14.76
C GLU A 51 -0.71 -11.33 -15.31
N ALA A 52 -1.46 -11.29 -16.41
CA ALA A 52 -1.92 -12.46 -17.16
C ALA A 52 -0.80 -13.15 -17.96
N GLY A 53 0.44 -12.68 -17.88
CA GLY A 53 1.61 -13.29 -18.52
C GLY A 53 1.74 -12.99 -20.02
N ILE A 54 1.04 -11.96 -20.53
CA ILE A 54 1.17 -11.56 -21.94
C ILE A 54 2.53 -10.84 -22.10
N PRO A 55 3.48 -11.41 -22.87
CA PRO A 55 4.82 -10.86 -22.98
C PRO A 55 4.82 -9.53 -23.76
N ARG A 56 5.74 -8.62 -23.41
CA ARG A 56 6.02 -7.33 -24.11
C ARG A 56 4.87 -6.32 -24.12
N VAL A 57 3.87 -6.45 -23.25
CA VAL A 57 2.78 -5.45 -23.11
C VAL A 57 3.26 -4.17 -22.41
N VAL A 58 4.33 -4.27 -21.63
CA VAL A 58 4.95 -3.16 -20.90
C VAL A 58 6.46 -3.22 -21.12
N THR A 59 7.06 -2.08 -21.44
CA THR A 59 8.52 -1.93 -21.52
C THR A 59 9.14 -1.69 -20.14
N ALA A 60 10.44 -1.98 -19.98
CA ALA A 60 11.15 -1.70 -18.73
C ALA A 60 11.04 -0.21 -18.33
N ARG A 61 11.10 0.70 -19.31
CA ARG A 61 10.97 2.14 -19.07
C ARG A 61 9.58 2.52 -18.57
N GLU A 62 8.53 1.99 -19.18
CA GLU A 62 7.15 2.22 -18.72
C GLU A 62 6.93 1.68 -17.30
N ALA A 63 7.55 0.55 -16.96
CA ALA A 63 7.51 0.01 -15.61
C ALA A 63 8.22 0.92 -14.60
N ASP A 64 9.43 1.40 -14.94
CA ASP A 64 10.18 2.33 -14.09
C ASP A 64 9.43 3.65 -13.89
N ASP A 65 8.81 4.19 -14.95
CA ASP A 65 8.05 5.43 -14.87
C ASP A 65 6.77 5.24 -14.05
N LEU A 66 6.11 4.08 -14.15
CA LEU A 66 4.98 3.73 -13.29
C LEU A 66 5.39 3.59 -11.82
N LEU A 67 6.57 3.04 -11.54
CA LEU A 67 7.08 2.90 -10.19
C LEU A 67 7.36 4.28 -9.56
N ARG A 68 8.06 5.16 -10.30
CA ARG A 68 8.30 6.54 -9.86
C ARG A 68 6.99 7.29 -9.58
N ALA A 69 6.02 7.16 -10.48
CA ALA A 69 4.70 7.75 -10.29
C ALA A 69 3.97 7.20 -9.04
N ALA A 70 4.12 5.91 -8.74
CA ALA A 70 3.53 5.31 -7.54
C ALA A 70 4.17 5.84 -6.24
N GLU A 71 5.48 6.01 -6.21
CA GLU A 71 6.21 6.58 -5.07
C GLU A 71 5.80 8.03 -4.79
N GLU A 72 5.71 8.84 -5.84
CA GLU A 72 5.23 10.22 -5.74
C GLU A 72 3.79 10.28 -5.24
N PHE A 73 2.92 9.42 -5.78
CA PHE A 73 1.52 9.33 -5.35
C PHE A 73 1.40 9.00 -3.86
N VAL A 74 2.22 8.07 -3.32
CA VAL A 74 2.22 7.77 -1.88
C VAL A 74 2.55 9.02 -1.06
N THR A 75 3.56 9.78 -1.48
CA THR A 75 3.95 11.03 -0.80
C THR A 75 2.81 12.06 -0.80
N VAL A 76 2.12 12.21 -1.93
CA VAL A 76 0.94 13.08 -2.05
C VAL A 76 -0.20 12.61 -1.13
N VAL A 77 -0.45 11.29 -1.07
CA VAL A 77 -1.50 10.69 -0.23
C VAL A 77 -1.22 10.92 1.26
N GLU A 78 0.02 10.76 1.69
CA GLU A 78 0.41 10.97 3.09
C GLU A 78 0.31 12.43 3.48
N THR A 79 0.73 13.34 2.60
CA THR A 79 0.55 14.78 2.77
C THR A 79 -0.92 15.13 2.91
N ALA A 80 -1.78 14.56 2.06
CA ALA A 80 -3.22 14.76 2.09
C ALA A 80 -3.91 14.17 3.35
N LEU A 81 -3.26 13.23 4.03
CA LEU A 81 -3.70 12.65 5.31
C LEU A 81 -3.06 13.32 6.53
N GLY A 82 -2.12 14.26 6.34
CA GLY A 82 -1.36 14.89 7.42
C GLY A 82 -0.40 13.95 8.13
N LEU A 83 -0.01 12.84 7.48
CA LEU A 83 0.97 11.90 8.01
C LEU A 83 2.38 12.39 7.68
N ALA A 84 3.28 12.40 8.66
CA ALA A 84 4.69 12.60 8.39
C ALA A 84 5.24 11.35 7.68
N HIS A 85 5.70 11.50 6.43
CA HIS A 85 6.30 10.42 5.65
C HIS A 85 7.50 9.83 6.41
N GLN A 86 7.46 8.54 6.75
CA GLN A 86 8.67 7.78 7.04
C GLN A 86 9.13 7.16 5.72
N PRO A 87 10.25 7.60 5.13
CA PRO A 87 10.78 6.95 3.95
C PRO A 87 11.00 5.47 4.29
N ALA A 88 10.59 4.59 3.38
CA ALA A 88 10.80 3.16 3.54
C ALA A 88 12.27 2.93 3.88
N LEU A 89 12.51 2.37 5.06
CA LEU A 89 13.85 2.08 5.53
C LEU A 89 14.50 1.17 4.48
N ASP A 90 15.52 1.69 3.79
CA ASP A 90 16.55 0.86 3.19
C ASP A 90 17.27 0.20 4.38
N GLU A 91 16.70 -0.89 4.89
CA GLU A 91 17.23 -1.67 6.01
C GLU A 91 17.85 -2.96 5.47
N PRO A 92 19.09 -2.93 4.94
CA PRO A 92 19.84 -4.15 4.73
C PRO A 92 20.26 -4.66 6.12
N HIS A 93 19.54 -5.67 6.61
CA HIS A 93 19.94 -6.59 7.68
C HIS A 93 20.08 -5.98 9.09
N ARG A 94 18.97 -5.86 9.81
CA ARG A 94 19.01 -5.93 11.27
C ARG A 94 18.88 -7.38 11.71
N PRO A 95 19.96 -8.03 12.19
CA PRO A 95 19.85 -9.39 12.70
C PRO A 95 18.94 -9.38 13.92
N LEU A 96 17.97 -10.28 13.91
CA LEU A 96 17.03 -10.53 15.00
C LEU A 96 17.82 -10.74 16.30
N ARG A 97 17.74 -9.79 17.24
CA ARG A 97 18.10 -10.01 18.64
C ARG A 97 17.04 -10.92 19.24
N LEU A 98 17.20 -12.23 19.03
CA LEU A 98 16.53 -13.24 19.82
C LEU A 98 17.10 -13.13 21.24
N GLY A 99 16.42 -12.35 22.09
CA GLY A 99 16.62 -12.43 23.53
C GLY A 99 16.25 -13.85 23.95
N VAL A 100 17.27 -14.64 24.26
CA VAL A 100 17.09 -15.89 25.00
C VAL A 100 16.47 -15.52 26.35
N PRO A 101 15.25 -15.97 26.69
CA PRO A 101 14.78 -15.87 28.05
C PRO A 101 15.65 -16.78 28.92
N ASP A 102 16.12 -16.20 30.02
CA ASP A 102 16.83 -16.83 31.13
C ASP A 102 16.18 -18.17 31.49
N ALA A 103 16.94 -19.26 31.31
CA ALA A 103 16.57 -20.57 31.79
C ALA A 103 17.33 -20.83 33.09
N THR A 104 16.82 -20.31 34.20
CA THR A 104 17.11 -20.83 35.53
C THR A 104 15.87 -21.55 36.07
N PRO A 105 15.84 -22.90 36.07
CA PRO A 105 14.96 -23.62 36.96
C PRO A 105 15.64 -23.71 38.33
N GLU A 106 15.17 -22.92 39.30
CA GLU A 106 15.41 -23.16 40.73
C GLU A 106 14.60 -24.40 41.15
N PRO A 107 15.23 -25.52 41.57
CA PRO A 107 14.50 -26.61 42.22
C PRO A 107 14.31 -26.27 43.69
N GLY A 108 13.06 -25.99 44.04
CA GLY A 108 12.63 -25.78 45.42
C GLY A 108 13.01 -26.94 46.34
N ALA A 109 13.43 -26.54 47.54
CA ALA A 109 13.48 -27.37 48.72
C ALA A 109 12.11 -28.00 49.01
N ALA A 110 12.07 -29.34 49.16
CA ALA A 110 11.21 -30.07 50.09
C ALA A 110 11.45 -31.58 49.96
N ALA A 111 12.29 -32.15 50.84
CA ALA A 111 12.08 -33.46 51.46
C ALA A 111 13.32 -33.86 52.28
N ALA A 112 13.32 -33.51 53.57
CA ALA A 112 13.78 -34.35 54.69
C ALA A 112 13.55 -33.58 55.99
#